data_AF-A0A197K5F4-F1
#
_entry.id   AF-A0A197K5F4-F1
#
_cell.length_a   1.000
_cell.length_b   1.000
_cell.length_c   1.000
_cell.angle_alpha   90.00
_cell.angle_beta   90.00
_cell.angle_gamma   90.00
#
_symmetry.space_group_name_H-M   'P 1'
#
loop_
_entity.id
_entity.type
_entity.pdbx_description
1 polymer ?
#
loop_
_entity_poly.entity_id
_entity_poly.type
_entity_poly.pdbx_seq_one_letter_code
_entity_poly.pdbx_strand_id
1 'polypeptide(L)'
;MWCNNCCLCFPVRGGAMWLGGLVIVINGIGGILLFLWGPYFFSSTMALIFGGFSALQAATAGIAFLGLCNWSYMMTRMFVFVEWLVAFLGIARIGMMAYQLQANKDWISSECWGAVNDKGYTPMGTAAAFYCNTPIPTFIKLFIVGLVIDFVLNLYMYFVVWRFYVRMRLYPFQKGVALTYEQGLYEI
;
A
#
# COMPACT_ATOMS: atom_id res chain seq x y z
N MET A 1 -13.17 18.50 22.88
CA MET A 1 -12.18 17.55 23.44
C MET A 1 -12.07 16.38 22.48
N TRP A 2 -11.03 16.36 21.64
CA TRP A 2 -10.77 15.20 20.78
C TRP A 2 -10.19 14.10 21.67
N CYS A 3 -10.85 12.95 21.68
CA CYS A 3 -10.49 11.80 22.48
C CYS A 3 -9.05 11.36 22.19
N ASN A 4 -8.17 11.43 23.19
CA ASN A 4 -6.73 11.15 23.08
C ASN A 4 -6.42 9.71 22.62
N ASN A 5 -7.39 8.81 22.61
CA ASN A 5 -7.23 7.41 22.16
C ASN A 5 -8.26 6.94 21.12
N CYS A 6 -9.14 7.81 20.63
CA CYS A 6 -10.14 7.35 19.67
C CYS A 6 -9.48 7.05 18.31
N CYS A 7 -9.76 5.84 17.80
CA CYS A 7 -9.22 5.25 16.56
C CYS A 7 -7.72 4.88 16.55
N LEU A 8 -7.03 4.82 17.70
CA LEU A 8 -5.69 4.23 17.79
C LEU A 8 -5.78 2.74 18.13
N CYS A 9 -5.65 1.86 17.14
CA CYS A 9 -5.41 0.43 17.41
C CYS A 9 -3.96 0.16 17.84
N PHE A 10 -3.02 1.08 17.56
CA PHE A 10 -1.60 0.87 17.84
C PHE A 10 -0.95 2.12 18.49
N PRO A 11 0.12 1.97 19.30
CA PRO A 11 0.85 3.10 19.86
C PRO A 11 1.41 4.01 18.76
N VAL A 12 1.30 5.33 18.94
CA VAL A 12 1.46 6.36 17.89
C VAL A 12 2.79 6.27 17.13
N ARG A 13 3.88 5.83 17.77
CA ARG A 13 5.21 5.73 17.13
C ARG A 13 5.52 4.29 16.71
N GLY A 14 5.65 3.38 17.67
CA GLY A 14 6.01 1.98 17.37
C GLY A 14 4.99 1.29 16.46
N GLY A 15 3.71 1.58 16.66
CA GLY A 15 2.62 1.10 15.82
C GLY A 15 2.67 1.64 14.39
N ALA A 16 2.95 2.93 14.23
CA ALA A 16 3.09 3.56 12.93
C ALA A 16 4.29 3.04 12.15
N MET A 17 5.41 2.77 12.84
CA MET A 17 6.60 2.17 12.23
C MET A 17 6.32 0.75 11.76
N TRP A 18 5.65 -0.07 12.58
CA TRP A 18 5.29 -1.43 12.19
C TRP A 18 4.30 -1.46 11.02
N LEU A 19 3.28 -0.59 11.05
CA LEU A 19 2.33 -0.44 9.97
C LEU A 19 3.01 0.02 8.67
N GLY A 20 3.90 1.01 8.73
CA GLY A 20 4.69 1.46 7.58
C GLY A 20 5.55 0.33 7.01
N GLY A 21 6.21 -0.45 7.86
CA GLY A 21 6.95 -1.64 7.46
C GLY A 21 6.07 -2.69 6.76
N LEU A 22 4.88 -2.95 7.30
CA LEU A 22 3.90 -3.88 6.72
C LEU A 22 3.44 -3.40 5.33
N VAL A 23 3.11 -2.12 5.18
CA VAL A 23 2.69 -1.53 3.91
C VAL A 23 3.81 -1.60 2.86
N ILE A 24 5.07 -1.35 3.26
CA ILE A 24 6.24 -1.51 2.38
C ILE A 24 6.32 -2.96 1.87
N VAL A 25 6.17 -3.95 2.76
CA VAL A 25 6.26 -5.37 2.38
C VAL A 25 5.13 -5.78 1.46
N ILE A 26 3.87 -5.44 1.79
CA ILE A 26 2.71 -5.79 0.97
C ILE A 26 2.80 -5.15 -0.41
N ASN A 27 3.10 -3.86 -0.49
CA ASN A 27 3.18 -3.15 -1.77
C ASN A 27 4.44 -3.52 -2.56
N GLY A 28 5.54 -3.84 -1.88
CA GLY A 28 6.75 -4.38 -2.50
C GLY A 28 6.51 -5.73 -3.17
N ILE A 29 5.91 -6.68 -2.44
CA ILE A 29 5.55 -8.01 -2.99
C ILE A 29 4.52 -7.85 -4.11
N GLY A 30 3.47 -7.06 -3.89
CA GLY A 30 2.45 -6.79 -4.90
C GLY A 30 3.02 -6.15 -6.18
N GLY A 31 3.97 -5.23 -6.05
CA GLY A 31 4.68 -4.63 -7.18
C GLY A 31 5.50 -5.66 -7.96
N ILE A 32 6.31 -6.47 -7.26
CA ILE A 32 7.12 -7.53 -7.88
C ILE A 32 6.24 -8.53 -8.64
N LEU A 33 5.14 -8.96 -8.03
CA LEU A 33 4.18 -9.87 -8.67
C LEU A 33 3.56 -9.24 -9.92
N LEU A 34 3.19 -7.96 -9.89
CA LEU A 34 2.64 -7.27 -11.07
C LEU A 34 3.69 -7.09 -12.19
N PHE A 35 4.97 -6.91 -11.88
CA PHE A 35 6.00 -6.82 -12.92
C PHE A 35 6.31 -8.16 -13.59
N LEU A 36 6.33 -9.25 -12.82
CA LEU A 36 6.62 -10.58 -13.34
C LEU A 36 5.40 -11.24 -13.99
N TRP A 37 4.21 -11.07 -13.39
CA TRP A 37 2.99 -11.81 -13.74
C TRP A 37 1.87 -10.93 -14.29
N GLY A 38 1.97 -9.61 -14.17
CA GLY A 38 0.98 -8.68 -14.70
C GLY A 38 0.69 -8.84 -16.19
N PRO A 39 1.66 -9.17 -17.07
CA PRO A 39 1.38 -9.41 -18.49
C PRO A 39 0.43 -10.57 -18.78
N TYR A 40 0.23 -11.51 -17.84
CA TYR A 40 -0.75 -12.60 -17.99
C TYR A 40 -2.19 -12.14 -17.71
N PHE A 41 -2.36 -11.12 -16.87
CA PHE A 41 -3.68 -10.62 -16.45
C PHE A 41 -4.10 -9.34 -17.18
N PHE A 42 -3.12 -8.55 -17.63
CA PHE A 42 -3.31 -7.22 -18.20
C PHE A 42 -2.43 -7.04 -19.44
N SER A 43 -2.77 -6.05 -20.27
CA SER A 43 -1.84 -5.56 -21.30
C SER A 43 -0.51 -5.14 -20.66
N SER A 44 0.61 -5.39 -21.36
CA SER A 44 1.97 -5.15 -20.84
C SER A 44 2.18 -3.71 -20.34
N THR A 45 1.61 -2.72 -21.02
CA THR A 45 1.65 -1.32 -20.62
C THR A 45 0.84 -1.04 -19.35
N MET A 46 -0.32 -1.68 -19.19
CA MET A 46 -1.15 -1.48 -17.99
C MET A 46 -0.56 -2.18 -16.77
N ALA A 47 -0.01 -3.38 -16.95
CA ALA A 47 0.74 -4.07 -15.90
C ALA A 47 1.88 -3.21 -15.35
N LEU A 48 2.61 -2.52 -16.21
CA LEU A 48 3.71 -1.63 -15.82
C LEU A 48 3.22 -0.41 -15.04
N ILE A 49 2.12 0.22 -15.45
CA ILE A 49 1.50 1.35 -14.72
C ILE A 49 1.06 0.90 -13.32
N PHE A 50 0.42 -0.26 -13.24
CA PHE A 50 -0.05 -0.84 -11.98
C PHE A 50 1.08 -1.27 -11.05
N GLY A 51 2.14 -1.89 -11.57
CA GLY A 51 3.35 -2.22 -10.82
C GLY A 51 4.08 -0.97 -10.34
N GLY A 52 4.18 0.05 -11.19
CA GLY A 52 4.78 1.35 -10.86
C GLY A 52 4.02 2.06 -9.73
N PHE A 53 2.70 1.96 -9.71
CA PHE A 53 1.89 2.52 -8.62
C PHE A 53 2.15 1.81 -7.29
N SER A 54 2.22 0.48 -7.26
CA SER A 54 2.60 -0.27 -6.05
C SER A 54 3.98 0.12 -5.54
N ALA A 55 4.95 0.31 -6.46
CA ALA A 55 6.29 0.76 -6.10
C ALA A 55 6.28 2.17 -5.51
N LEU A 56 5.47 3.08 -6.05
CA LEU A 56 5.28 4.43 -5.50
C LEU A 56 4.67 4.39 -4.10
N GLN A 57 3.69 3.51 -3.88
CA GLN A 57 3.06 3.31 -2.57
C GLN A 57 4.03 2.72 -1.54
N ALA A 58 4.89 1.79 -1.96
CA ALA A 58 5.98 1.29 -1.11
C ALA A 58 7.02 2.39 -0.78
N ALA A 59 7.36 3.24 -1.75
CA ALA A 59 8.31 4.34 -1.56
C ALA A 59 7.78 5.41 -0.58
N THR A 60 6.50 5.78 -0.69
CA THR A 60 5.84 6.72 0.22
C THR A 60 5.74 6.15 1.64
N ALA A 61 5.39 4.88 1.79
CA ALA A 61 5.47 4.18 3.07
C ALA A 61 6.90 4.16 3.65
N GLY A 62 7.92 4.02 2.79
CA GLY A 62 9.34 4.16 3.17
C GLY A 62 9.69 5.54 3.72
N ILE A 63 9.20 6.61 3.10
CA ILE A 63 9.37 7.99 3.58
C ILE A 63 8.70 8.16 4.95
N ALA A 64 7.49 7.62 5.13
CA ALA A 64 6.82 7.64 6.43
C ALA A 64 7.64 6.92 7.50
N PHE A 65 8.13 5.71 7.19
CA PHE A 65 8.95 4.92 8.09
C PHE A 65 10.22 5.67 8.53
N LEU A 66 10.99 6.20 7.58
CA LEU A 66 12.19 7.00 7.86
C LEU A 66 11.87 8.29 8.63
N GLY A 67 10.75 8.94 8.31
CA GLY A 67 10.28 10.13 9.02
C GLY A 67 9.99 9.86 10.50
N LEU A 68 9.39 8.72 10.81
CA LEU A 68 9.09 8.27 12.17
C LEU A 68 10.34 7.79 12.94
N CYS A 69 11.31 7.17 12.25
CA CYS A 69 12.61 6.81 12.82
C CYS A 69 13.36 8.06 13.32
N ASN A 70 13.46 9.07 12.46
CA ASN A 70 14.33 10.23 12.65
C ASN A 70 13.65 11.44 13.30
N TRP A 71 12.38 11.33 13.73
CA TRP A 71 11.61 12.47 14.24
C TRP A 71 11.58 13.67 13.28
N SER A 72 11.60 13.39 11.97
CA SER A 72 11.77 14.44 10.97
C SER A 72 10.44 15.09 10.62
N TYR A 73 10.27 16.35 11.04
CA TYR A 73 9.12 17.18 10.67
C TYR A 73 8.99 17.35 9.14
N MET A 74 10.11 17.48 8.43
CA MET A 74 10.10 17.67 6.98
C MET A 74 9.64 16.41 6.24
N MET A 75 10.12 15.22 6.63
CA MET A 75 9.74 13.96 6.00
C MET A 75 8.27 13.60 6.25
N THR A 76 7.80 13.81 7.49
CA THR A 76 6.39 13.56 7.84
C THR A 76 5.45 14.55 7.14
N ARG A 77 5.85 15.81 6.98
CA ARG A 77 5.11 16.79 6.15
C ARG A 77 5.05 16.37 4.69
N MET A 78 6.18 15.92 4.12
CA MET A 78 6.23 15.46 2.73
C MET A 78 5.31 14.25 2.52
N PHE A 79 5.35 13.28 3.43
CA PHE A 79 4.47 12.12 3.39
C PHE A 79 3.00 12.52 3.41
N VAL A 80 2.55 13.35 4.37
CA VAL A 80 1.15 13.77 4.48
C VAL A 80 0.67 14.50 3.22
N PHE A 81 1.54 15.27 2.56
CA PHE A 81 1.20 15.95 1.33
C PHE A 81 1.08 15.00 0.14
N VAL A 82 2.05 14.09 -0.03
CA VAL A 82 2.09 13.15 -1.17
C VAL A 82 1.02 12.06 -1.04
N GLU A 83 0.86 11.51 0.17
CA GLU A 83 -0.02 10.36 0.43
C GLU A 83 -1.48 10.68 0.13
N TRP A 84 -1.93 11.93 0.33
CA TRP A 84 -3.27 12.34 -0.06
C TRP A 84 -3.52 12.14 -1.57
N LEU A 85 -2.56 12.53 -2.40
CA LEU A 85 -2.65 12.40 -3.85
C LEU A 85 -2.58 10.92 -4.27
N VAL A 86 -1.69 10.14 -3.62
CA VAL A 86 -1.57 8.70 -3.84
C VAL A 86 -2.86 7.98 -3.46
N ALA A 87 -3.48 8.30 -2.32
CA ALA A 87 -4.74 7.71 -1.90
C ALA A 87 -5.85 7.96 -2.93
N PHE A 88 -5.95 9.17 -3.49
CA PHE A 88 -6.93 9.47 -4.53
C PHE A 88 -6.72 8.63 -5.80
N LEU A 89 -5.47 8.52 -6.25
CA LEU A 89 -5.11 7.65 -7.38
C LEU A 89 -5.30 6.15 -7.06
N GLY A 90 -5.17 5.75 -5.80
CA GLY A 90 -5.39 4.38 -5.33
C GLY A 90 -6.82 3.90 -5.58
N ILE A 91 -7.81 4.77 -5.38
CA ILE A 91 -9.23 4.46 -5.69
C ILE A 91 -9.40 4.21 -7.20
N ALA A 92 -8.85 5.09 -8.03
CA ALA A 92 -8.91 4.94 -9.48
C ALA A 92 -8.22 3.65 -9.95
N ARG A 93 -7.08 3.29 -9.35
CA ARG A 93 -6.37 2.03 -9.59
C ARG A 93 -7.24 0.82 -9.30
N ILE A 94 -7.90 0.77 -8.14
CA ILE A 94 -8.77 -0.36 -7.76
C ILE A 94 -9.90 -0.52 -8.79
N GLY A 95 -10.56 0.57 -9.18
CA GLY A 95 -11.63 0.55 -10.17
C GLY A 95 -11.16 0.05 -11.53
N MET A 96 -10.03 0.56 -12.03
CA MET A 96 -9.46 0.18 -13.32
C MET A 96 -9.01 -1.29 -13.34
N MET A 97 -8.35 -1.76 -12.27
CA MET A 97 -7.95 -3.16 -12.14
C MET A 97 -9.17 -4.08 -12.09
N ALA A 98 -10.20 -3.73 -11.31
CA ALA A 98 -11.42 -4.54 -11.22
C ALA A 98 -12.14 -4.63 -12.58
N TYR A 99 -12.21 -3.53 -13.33
CA TYR A 99 -12.80 -3.50 -14.66
C TYR A 99 -12.03 -4.38 -15.66
N GLN A 100 -10.71 -4.19 -15.75
CA GLN A 100 -9.83 -4.96 -16.62
C GLN A 100 -9.91 -6.47 -16.35
N LEU A 101 -9.87 -6.84 -15.07
CA LEU A 101 -9.91 -8.24 -14.66
C LEU A 101 -11.28 -8.86 -14.96
N GLN A 102 -12.35 -8.05 -15.00
CA GLN A 102 -13.67 -8.53 -15.41
C GLN A 102 -13.84 -8.64 -16.93
N ALA A 103 -13.24 -7.74 -17.70
CA ALA A 103 -13.29 -7.76 -19.15
C ALA A 103 -12.47 -8.92 -19.75
N ASN A 104 -11.36 -9.28 -19.11
CA ASN A 104 -10.42 -10.30 -19.63
C ASN A 104 -10.63 -11.71 -19.04
N LYS A 105 -11.79 -12.00 -18.43
CA LYS A 105 -12.06 -13.30 -17.77
C LYS A 105 -11.88 -14.49 -18.72
N ASP A 106 -12.37 -14.37 -19.94
CA ASP A 106 -12.35 -15.43 -20.93
C ASP A 106 -10.92 -15.71 -21.41
N TRP A 107 -10.12 -14.65 -21.59
CA TRP A 107 -8.70 -14.74 -21.94
C TRP A 107 -7.87 -15.42 -20.84
N ILE A 108 -8.11 -15.05 -19.58
CA ILE A 108 -7.43 -15.68 -18.44
C ILE A 108 -7.78 -17.18 -18.37
N SER A 109 -9.03 -17.53 -18.70
CA SER A 109 -9.47 -18.93 -18.72
C SER A 109 -8.80 -19.77 -19.81
N SER A 110 -8.57 -19.20 -20.99
CA SER A 110 -7.89 -19.91 -22.08
C SER A 110 -6.41 -20.14 -21.80
N GLU A 111 -5.75 -19.22 -21.08
CA GLU A 111 -4.32 -19.32 -20.78
C GLU A 111 -3.98 -20.50 -19.86
N CYS A 112 -4.91 -20.90 -18.99
CA CYS A 112 -4.72 -21.99 -18.04
C CYS A 112 -4.71 -23.39 -18.65
N TRP A 113 -5.34 -23.57 -19.82
CA TRP A 113 -5.49 -24.88 -20.47
C TRP A 113 -4.49 -25.08 -21.63
N GLY A 114 -3.43 -24.25 -21.69
CA GLY A 114 -2.35 -24.42 -22.66
C GLY A 114 -2.65 -23.88 -24.05
N ALA A 115 -3.59 -22.95 -24.18
CA ALA A 115 -3.56 -22.05 -25.34
C ALA A 115 -2.26 -21.26 -25.22
N VAL A 116 -1.25 -21.66 -26.00
CA VAL A 116 0.00 -20.92 -26.11
C VAL A 116 -0.37 -19.50 -26.48
N ASN A 117 -0.11 -18.56 -25.58
CA ASN A 117 -0.09 -17.15 -25.89
C ASN A 117 0.66 -16.98 -27.23
N ASP A 118 0.11 -16.26 -28.21
CA ASP A 118 0.82 -15.84 -29.43
C ASP A 118 2.14 -15.07 -29.13
N LYS A 119 2.43 -14.83 -27.85
CA LYS A 119 3.62 -14.19 -27.29
C LYS A 119 4.69 -15.16 -26.75
N GLY A 120 4.49 -16.48 -26.85
CA GLY A 120 5.54 -17.48 -26.57
C GLY A 120 5.87 -17.72 -25.09
N TYR A 121 4.97 -17.39 -24.16
CA TYR A 121 5.16 -17.68 -22.74
C TYR A 121 4.64 -19.08 -22.39
N THR A 122 5.52 -19.95 -21.89
CA THR A 122 5.12 -21.26 -21.36
C THR A 122 4.67 -21.12 -19.90
N PRO A 123 3.56 -21.77 -19.48
CA PRO A 123 3.11 -21.76 -18.09
C PRO A 123 4.00 -22.68 -17.23
N MET A 124 5.25 -22.29 -17.00
CA MET A 124 6.17 -23.01 -16.12
C MET A 124 6.47 -22.14 -14.90
N GLY A 125 5.53 -22.13 -13.93
CA GLY A 125 5.71 -21.48 -12.65
C GLY A 125 4.69 -21.95 -11.60
N THR A 126 5.11 -22.05 -10.34
CA THR A 126 4.25 -22.50 -9.22
C THR A 126 3.05 -21.59 -8.98
N ALA A 127 3.17 -20.28 -9.21
CA ALA A 127 2.04 -19.37 -9.11
C ALA A 127 1.05 -19.49 -10.30
N ALA A 128 1.42 -20.13 -11.41
CA ALA A 128 0.51 -20.39 -12.53
C ALA A 128 -0.45 -21.51 -12.18
N ALA A 129 0.08 -22.55 -11.52
CA ALA A 129 -0.73 -23.60 -10.94
C ALA A 129 -1.74 -23.06 -9.89
N PHE A 130 -1.39 -22.03 -9.12
CA PHE A 130 -2.28 -21.47 -8.11
C PHE A 130 -3.56 -20.85 -8.71
N TYR A 131 -3.44 -19.98 -9.72
CA TYR A 131 -4.62 -19.36 -10.31
C TYR A 131 -5.37 -20.30 -11.26
N CYS A 132 -4.70 -21.26 -11.90
CA CYS A 132 -5.37 -22.23 -12.78
C CYS A 132 -6.16 -23.31 -12.02
N ASN A 133 -5.76 -23.64 -10.79
CA ASN A 133 -6.52 -24.56 -9.93
C ASN A 133 -7.65 -23.87 -9.17
N THR A 134 -7.71 -22.53 -9.18
CA THR A 134 -8.73 -21.75 -8.47
C THR A 134 -9.81 -21.28 -9.45
N PRO A 135 -11.11 -21.35 -9.11
CA PRO A 135 -12.15 -20.78 -9.95
C PRO A 135 -11.90 -19.28 -10.18
N ILE A 136 -11.79 -18.86 -11.44
CA ILE A 136 -11.58 -17.47 -11.88
C ILE A 136 -12.48 -16.45 -11.13
N PRO A 137 -13.81 -16.67 -10.97
CA PRO A 137 -14.64 -15.71 -10.25
C PRO A 137 -14.25 -15.56 -8.76
N THR A 138 -13.73 -16.62 -8.13
CA THR A 138 -13.23 -16.57 -6.75
C THR A 138 -11.89 -15.84 -6.67
N PHE A 139 -10.99 -16.12 -7.63
CA PHE A 139 -9.70 -15.44 -7.73
C PHE A 139 -9.86 -13.91 -7.88
N ILE A 140 -10.75 -13.47 -8.79
CA ILE A 140 -11.04 -12.04 -9.01
C ILE A 140 -11.53 -11.38 -7.73
N LYS A 141 -12.43 -12.04 -6.98
CA LYS A 141 -12.94 -11.51 -5.72
C LYS A 141 -11.83 -11.37 -4.67
N LEU A 142 -10.99 -12.39 -4.51
CA LEU A 142 -9.87 -12.35 -3.57
C LEU A 142 -8.87 -11.24 -3.91
N PHE A 143 -8.57 -11.07 -5.20
CA PHE A 143 -7.66 -10.01 -5.67
C PHE A 143 -8.22 -8.61 -5.36
N ILE A 144 -9.51 -8.37 -5.65
CA ILE A 144 -10.16 -7.09 -5.35
C ILE A 144 -10.22 -6.84 -3.83
N VAL A 145 -10.59 -7.85 -3.04
CA VAL A 145 -10.62 -7.72 -1.57
C VAL A 145 -9.22 -7.41 -1.02
N GLY A 146 -8.17 -8.05 -1.54
CA GLY A 146 -6.79 -7.75 -1.17
C GLY A 146 -6.41 -6.30 -1.43
N LEU A 147 -6.77 -5.76 -2.61
CA LEU A 147 -6.52 -4.35 -2.95
C LEU A 147 -7.29 -3.38 -2.04
N VAL A 148 -8.53 -3.71 -1.67
CA VAL A 148 -9.32 -2.89 -0.75
C VAL A 148 -8.71 -2.89 0.65
N ILE A 149 -8.25 -4.04 1.14
CA ILE A 149 -7.57 -4.14 2.43
C ILE A 149 -6.29 -3.31 2.42
N ASP A 150 -5.48 -3.42 1.37
CA ASP A 150 -4.26 -2.62 1.21
C ASP A 150 -4.59 -1.11 1.19
N PHE A 151 -5.63 -0.69 0.48
CA PHE A 151 -6.06 0.70 0.49
C PHE A 151 -6.50 1.20 1.87
N VAL A 152 -7.24 0.40 2.63
CA VAL A 152 -7.63 0.72 4.01
C VAL A 152 -6.40 0.83 4.91
N LEU A 153 -5.41 -0.06 4.76
CA LEU A 153 -4.15 0.01 5.52
C LEU A 153 -3.36 1.28 5.20
N ASN A 154 -3.32 1.70 3.94
CA ASN A 154 -2.68 2.95 3.54
C ASN A 154 -3.41 4.19 4.09
N LEU A 155 -4.75 4.21 4.06
CA LEU A 155 -5.53 5.28 4.70
C LEU A 155 -5.31 5.33 6.22
N TYR A 156 -5.20 4.17 6.86
CA TYR A 156 -4.91 4.10 8.29
C TYR A 156 -3.49 4.60 8.59
N MET A 157 -2.50 4.26 7.75
CA MET A 157 -1.14 4.79 7.83
C MET A 157 -1.12 6.31 7.69
N TYR A 158 -1.83 6.83 6.70
CA TYR A 158 -2.02 8.27 6.52
C TYR A 158 -2.56 8.94 7.79
N PHE A 159 -3.64 8.39 8.35
CA PHE A 159 -4.26 8.93 9.57
C PHE A 159 -3.28 8.99 10.75
N VAL A 160 -2.52 7.92 10.99
CA VAL A 160 -1.57 7.85 12.12
C VAL A 160 -0.40 8.82 11.92
N VAL A 161 0.18 8.90 10.73
CA VAL A 161 1.30 9.83 10.45
C VAL A 161 0.84 11.28 10.41
N TRP A 162 -0.35 11.56 9.88
CA TRP A 162 -0.96 12.89 9.94
C TRP A 162 -1.13 13.36 11.38
N ARG A 163 -1.61 12.48 12.26
CA ARG A 163 -1.74 12.78 13.69
C ARG A 163 -0.39 13.06 14.35
N PHE A 164 0.63 12.28 14.00
CA PHE A 164 2.01 12.52 14.46
C PHE A 164 2.54 13.88 13.97
N TYR A 165 2.28 14.23 12.72
CA TYR A 165 2.62 15.53 12.13
C TYR A 165 1.93 16.70 12.85
N VAL A 166 0.63 16.60 13.13
CA VAL A 166 -0.12 17.63 13.87
C VAL A 166 0.44 17.82 15.28
N ARG A 167 0.80 16.74 15.98
CA ARG A 167 1.44 16.82 17.31
C ARG A 167 2.78 17.54 17.27
N MET A 168 3.64 17.23 16.29
CA MET A 168 4.93 17.93 16.13
C MET A 168 4.76 19.42 15.79
N ARG A 169 3.66 19.81 15.14
CA ARG A 169 3.36 21.21 14.83
C ARG A 169 2.86 22.00 16.05
N LEU A 170 2.12 21.35 16.95
CA LEU A 170 1.55 21.97 18.16
C LEU A 170 2.58 22.16 19.28
N TYR A 171 3.61 21.32 19.33
CA TYR A 171 4.74 21.44 20.27
C TYR A 171 6.04 21.73 19.50
N PRO A 172 6.16 22.88 18.83
CA PRO A 172 7.42 23.27 18.21
C PRO A 172 8.41 23.50 19.35
N PHE A 173 9.40 22.60 19.48
CA PHE A 173 10.59 22.75 20.33
C PHE A 173 10.46 23.79 21.45
N GLN A 174 10.09 23.40 22.67
CA GLN A 174 10.33 24.26 23.82
C GLN A 174 11.85 24.44 23.99
N LYS A 175 12.42 25.42 23.29
CA LYS A 175 13.76 25.94 23.58
C LYS A 175 13.69 26.53 24.98
N GLY A 176 14.15 25.78 25.98
CA GLY A 176 14.34 26.30 27.34
C GLY A 176 13.98 25.36 28.48
N VAL A 177 13.27 24.27 28.24
CA VAL A 177 12.96 23.30 29.30
C VAL A 177 13.51 21.95 28.86
N ALA A 178 14.39 21.37 29.68
CA ALA A 178 14.98 20.05 29.49
C ALA A 178 13.97 18.91 29.71
N LEU A 179 12.73 19.08 29.26
CA LEU A 179 11.78 17.99 29.13
C LEU A 179 12.06 17.34 27.78
N THR A 180 12.77 16.22 27.81
CA THR A 180 12.92 15.35 26.65
C THR A 180 11.53 15.01 26.11
N TYR A 181 11.40 14.90 24.78
CA TYR A 181 10.13 14.63 24.10
C TYR A 181 9.36 13.42 24.69
N GLU A 182 10.10 12.49 25.31
CA GLU A 182 9.56 11.37 26.07
C GLU A 182 8.65 11.78 27.24
N GLN A 183 8.99 12.78 28.04
CA GLN A 183 8.20 13.17 29.22
C GLN A 183 6.83 13.77 28.84
N GLY A 184 6.75 14.52 27.74
CA GLY A 184 5.47 15.02 27.22
C GLY A 184 4.56 13.94 26.63
N LEU A 185 5.07 12.71 26.43
CA LEU A 185 4.30 11.58 25.91
C LEU A 185 3.72 10.67 27.00
N TYR A 186 4.26 10.72 28.22
CA TYR A 186 3.82 9.88 29.35
C TYR A 186 2.93 10.62 30.36
N GLU A 187 2.87 11.96 30.32
CA GLU A 187 2.02 12.76 31.23
C GLU A 187 0.57 12.95 30.75
N ILE A 188 0.13 12.25 29.68
CA ILE A 188 -1.25 12.35 29.15
C ILE A 188 -1.82 10.99 28.75
#